data_AF-A0A925QJ40-F1
#
_entry.id   AF-A0A925QJ40-F1
#
_cell.length_a   1.000
_cell.length_b   1.000
_cell.length_c   1.000
_cell.angle_alpha   90.00
_cell.angle_beta   90.00
_cell.angle_gamma   90.00
#
_symmetry.space_group_name_H-M   'P 1'
#
loop_
_entity.id
_entity.type
_entity.pdbx_description
1 polymer ?
#
loop_
_entity_poly.entity_id
_entity_poly.type
_entity_poly.pdbx_seq_one_letter_code
_entity_poly.pdbx_strand_id
1 'polypeptide(L)'
;MYKFYWFYFTAAILLSITGCQKSDSTENVQEPVCEPVSFASSPSSEVYIVILNDGDPGARRVQSMENARLAGNHLLSRYRIPEQQMDIVLNTVNTGFIARLTRDQAIRIQADEEVKLVEQDRIIALEKGCFTVETASTVQWGVRRTGADDGTGKRVWIIDTGVDTDHPDLNVDITLSKCFITNETSVEDENGHGTHVAGIIGALNNSRGVLGVASGISIIALKALNNDGEGNTSGLIRALNYVGQNAKAGEVVNMSLGADTISNALDNAVRTLAEKGILFSIAAGNDAKKAILASPARVNHPNVFTVSAIDSLGKFATFSNFGNDAVDIAAPGVRIVSTFSEGRYARLSGTSMAAPHVAGILVLNGVNIKTKGTASDDPDGIPDPIISF
;
A
#
# COMPACT_ATOMS: atom_id res chain seq x y z
N MET A 1 -97.91 32.88 -14.48
CA MET A 1 -97.42 32.38 -13.17
C MET A 1 -96.27 31.44 -13.43
N TYR A 2 -95.08 31.83 -12.96
CA TYR A 2 -93.80 31.20 -13.26
C TYR A 2 -93.73 29.75 -12.80
N LYS A 3 -93.43 28.83 -13.72
CA LYS A 3 -93.09 27.43 -13.43
C LYS A 3 -91.59 27.35 -13.14
N PHE A 4 -91.24 27.01 -11.89
CA PHE A 4 -89.88 26.68 -11.47
C PHE A 4 -89.45 25.36 -12.10
N TYR A 5 -88.45 25.38 -12.98
CA TYR A 5 -87.71 24.18 -13.38
C TYR A 5 -86.47 24.05 -12.48
N TRP A 6 -86.43 22.98 -11.68
CA TRP A 6 -85.22 22.54 -11.00
C TRP A 6 -84.29 21.89 -12.04
N PHE A 7 -83.18 22.54 -12.38
CA PHE A 7 -82.07 21.90 -13.07
C PHE A 7 -81.21 21.17 -12.03
N TYR A 8 -81.22 19.84 -12.04
CA TYR A 8 -80.20 19.04 -11.38
C TYR A 8 -78.89 19.19 -12.16
N PHE A 9 -77.94 19.95 -11.61
CA PHE A 9 -76.56 19.93 -12.07
C PHE A 9 -75.86 18.74 -11.39
N THR A 10 -75.76 17.61 -12.07
CA THR A 10 -74.82 16.56 -11.68
C THR A 10 -73.42 17.04 -12.03
N ALA A 11 -72.70 17.60 -11.05
CA ALA A 11 -71.27 17.85 -11.17
C ALA A 11 -70.55 16.49 -11.20
N ALA A 12 -70.11 16.06 -12.39
CA ALA A 12 -69.15 14.99 -12.51
C ALA A 12 -67.81 15.50 -11.96
N ILE A 13 -67.49 15.13 -10.72
CA ILE A 13 -66.15 15.30 -10.17
C ILE A 13 -65.25 14.32 -10.90
N LEU A 14 -64.54 14.81 -11.92
CA LEU A 14 -63.34 14.16 -12.43
C LEU A 14 -62.29 14.22 -11.31
N LEU A 15 -62.19 13.15 -10.53
CA LEU A 15 -61.01 12.88 -9.72
C LEU A 15 -59.85 12.60 -10.68
N SER A 16 -59.09 13.64 -11.01
CA SER A 16 -57.73 13.47 -11.50
C SER A 16 -56.92 12.85 -10.38
N ILE A 17 -56.70 11.53 -10.48
CA ILE A 17 -55.68 10.86 -9.68
C ILE A 17 -54.35 11.39 -10.21
N THR A 18 -53.86 12.48 -9.64
CA THR A 18 -52.46 12.87 -9.76
C THR A 18 -51.66 11.84 -8.99
N GLY A 19 -51.31 10.75 -9.69
CA GLY A 19 -50.22 9.91 -9.25
C GLY A 19 -49.00 10.82 -9.11
N CYS A 20 -48.54 11.04 -7.89
CA CYS A 20 -47.16 11.43 -7.65
C CYS A 20 -46.30 10.26 -8.12
N GLN A 21 -46.06 10.17 -9.42
CA GLN A 21 -44.78 9.65 -9.88
C GLN A 21 -43.78 10.62 -9.31
N LYS A 22 -43.11 10.19 -8.23
CA LYS A 22 -41.82 10.74 -7.88
C LYS A 22 -40.99 10.58 -9.15
N SER A 23 -40.83 11.68 -9.89
CA SER A 23 -39.84 11.74 -10.93
C SER A 23 -38.54 11.47 -10.20
N ASP A 24 -38.02 10.25 -10.32
CA ASP A 24 -36.59 10.02 -10.19
C ASP A 24 -35.95 10.76 -11.37
N SER A 25 -35.95 12.10 -11.27
CA SER A 25 -34.83 12.86 -11.76
C SER A 25 -33.68 12.35 -10.91
N THR A 26 -32.98 11.35 -11.45
CA THR A 26 -31.56 11.20 -11.24
C THR A 26 -30.96 12.54 -11.66
N GLU A 27 -31.03 13.53 -10.77
CA GLU A 27 -29.96 14.50 -10.69
C GLU A 27 -28.72 13.62 -10.55
N ASN A 28 -27.97 13.56 -11.64
CA ASN A 28 -26.60 13.09 -11.65
C ASN A 28 -25.86 14.09 -10.76
N VAL A 29 -26.04 13.98 -9.44
CA VAL A 29 -25.15 14.55 -8.46
C VAL A 29 -23.89 13.76 -8.70
N GLN A 30 -23.07 14.30 -9.58
CA GLN A 30 -21.72 13.85 -9.78
C GLN A 30 -21.03 14.14 -8.46
N GLU A 31 -21.13 13.19 -7.54
CA GLU A 31 -20.37 13.20 -6.30
C GLU A 31 -18.91 13.46 -6.69
N PRO A 32 -18.22 14.37 -5.99
CA PRO A 32 -16.92 14.85 -6.40
C PRO A 32 -16.04 13.65 -6.74
N VAL A 33 -15.49 13.65 -7.97
CA VAL A 33 -14.58 12.60 -8.42
C VAL A 33 -13.44 12.61 -7.43
N CYS A 34 -13.40 11.60 -6.58
CA CYS A 34 -12.38 11.57 -5.58
C CYS A 34 -11.09 11.07 -6.23
N GLU A 35 -10.16 11.99 -6.49
CA GLU A 35 -8.87 11.68 -7.08
C GLU A 35 -8.12 10.65 -6.22
N PRO A 36 -7.51 9.64 -6.85
CA PRO A 36 -6.77 8.60 -6.14
C PRO A 36 -5.52 9.19 -5.49
N VAL A 37 -5.01 8.50 -4.46
CA VAL A 37 -3.69 8.78 -3.89
C VAL A 37 -2.64 8.49 -4.97
N SER A 38 -1.81 9.45 -5.37
CA SER A 38 -0.74 9.23 -6.36
C SER A 38 0.61 9.06 -5.65
N PHE A 39 1.62 8.59 -6.40
CA PHE A 39 2.99 8.44 -5.90
C PHE A 39 3.92 9.38 -6.67
N ALA A 40 4.75 10.13 -5.95
CA ALA A 40 5.77 11.00 -6.55
C ALA A 40 7.14 10.76 -5.91
N SER A 41 8.23 10.95 -6.66
CA SER A 41 9.58 10.90 -6.08
C SER A 41 10.55 11.95 -6.63
N SER A 42 11.49 12.37 -5.78
CA SER A 42 12.56 13.30 -6.14
C SER A 42 13.89 12.94 -5.45
N PRO A 43 15.07 13.28 -6.02
CA PRO A 43 16.34 13.00 -5.36
C PRO A 43 16.47 13.73 -4.02
N SER A 44 16.91 13.01 -2.98
CA SER A 44 17.31 13.63 -1.72
C SER A 44 18.74 14.17 -1.82
N SER A 45 19.06 15.22 -1.04
CA SER A 45 20.41 15.77 -0.97
C SER A 45 21.31 14.86 -0.14
N GLU A 46 22.47 14.48 -0.69
CA GLU A 46 23.60 13.90 0.04
C GLU A 46 23.36 12.58 0.78
N VAL A 47 22.26 11.86 0.57
CA VAL A 47 22.07 10.50 1.12
C VAL A 47 22.16 9.47 0.00
N TYR A 48 22.93 8.41 0.24
CA TYR A 48 23.20 7.35 -0.71
C TYR A 48 23.06 5.98 -0.05
N ILE A 49 22.49 5.04 -0.79
CA ILE A 49 22.40 3.62 -0.45
C ILE A 49 23.55 2.92 -1.17
N VAL A 50 24.46 2.32 -0.40
CA VAL A 50 25.61 1.59 -0.91
C VAL A 50 25.39 0.10 -0.69
N ILE A 51 25.37 -0.67 -1.77
CA ILE A 51 25.27 -2.14 -1.77
C ILE A 51 26.64 -2.70 -2.17
N LEU A 52 27.12 -3.66 -1.39
CA LEU A 52 28.39 -4.34 -1.60
C LEU A 52 28.20 -5.62 -2.45
N ASN A 53 29.28 -6.10 -3.06
CA ASN A 53 29.28 -7.35 -3.81
C ASN A 53 29.16 -8.56 -2.86
N ASP A 54 28.25 -9.48 -3.18
CA ASP A 54 28.14 -10.77 -2.49
C ASP A 54 29.17 -11.75 -3.09
N GLY A 55 30.47 -11.63 -2.75
CA GLY A 55 31.47 -12.56 -3.24
C GLY A 55 32.94 -12.12 -3.18
N ASP A 56 33.53 -12.20 -1.99
CA ASP A 56 34.98 -12.40 -1.75
C ASP A 56 35.09 -13.34 -0.52
N PRO A 57 36.18 -14.07 -0.21
CA PRO A 57 36.26 -14.93 0.98
C PRO A 57 35.98 -14.21 2.32
N GLY A 58 35.95 -12.86 2.32
CA GLY A 58 35.41 -12.03 3.39
C GLY A 58 33.86 -12.04 3.53
N ALA A 59 33.12 -12.41 2.49
CA ALA A 59 31.65 -12.49 2.45
C ALA A 59 31.05 -13.61 3.33
N ARG A 60 31.87 -14.56 3.80
CA ARG A 60 31.48 -15.47 4.90
C ARG A 60 31.36 -14.76 6.26
N ARG A 61 31.73 -13.47 6.37
CA ARG A 61 31.67 -12.71 7.63
C ARG A 61 30.38 -11.92 7.82
N VAL A 62 29.55 -11.61 6.81
CA VAL A 62 28.41 -10.66 6.98
C VAL A 62 27.16 -11.26 7.66
N GLN A 63 27.27 -12.39 8.36
CA GLN A 63 26.14 -12.98 9.10
C GLN A 63 25.77 -12.21 10.39
N SER A 64 26.44 -11.11 10.69
CA SER A 64 26.11 -10.24 11.83
C SER A 64 26.16 -8.76 11.43
N MET A 65 25.33 -7.93 12.09
CA MET A 65 25.35 -6.47 11.92
C MET A 65 26.75 -5.88 12.15
N GLU A 66 27.53 -6.48 13.05
CA GLU A 66 28.88 -6.02 13.38
C GLU A 66 29.85 -6.14 12.21
N ASN A 67 29.81 -7.27 11.51
CA ASN A 67 30.72 -7.49 10.39
C ASN A 67 30.35 -6.63 9.17
N ALA A 68 29.05 -6.41 8.93
CA ALA A 68 28.60 -5.47 7.92
C ALA A 68 29.05 -4.04 8.24
N ARG A 69 29.02 -3.65 9.52
CA ARG A 69 29.53 -2.35 10.00
C ARG A 69 31.03 -2.21 9.79
N LEU A 70 31.81 -3.24 10.10
CA LEU A 70 33.25 -3.25 9.88
C LEU A 70 33.60 -3.13 8.39
N ALA A 71 32.86 -3.82 7.51
CA ALA A 71 33.04 -3.71 6.06
C ALA A 71 32.75 -2.29 5.56
N GLY A 72 31.64 -1.69 6.02
CA GLY A 72 31.30 -0.30 5.71
C GLY A 72 32.36 0.69 6.18
N ASN A 73 32.81 0.58 7.43
CA ASN A 73 33.86 1.44 7.98
C ASN A 73 35.18 1.30 7.23
N HIS A 74 35.58 0.06 6.90
CA HIS A 74 36.78 -0.19 6.12
C HIS A 74 36.71 0.50 4.76
N LEU A 75 35.60 0.33 4.03
CA LEU A 75 35.37 1.01 2.75
C LEU A 75 35.42 2.53 2.88
N LEU A 76 34.67 3.13 3.82
CA LEU A 76 34.66 4.58 4.02
C LEU A 76 36.05 5.14 4.37
N SER A 77 36.82 4.42 5.20
CA SER A 77 38.17 4.84 5.58
C SER A 77 39.14 4.92 4.39
N ARG A 78 39.05 3.99 3.42
CA ARG A 78 39.88 3.99 2.19
C ARG A 78 39.71 5.28 1.39
N TYR A 79 38.50 5.83 1.42
CA TYR A 79 38.14 7.07 0.73
C TYR A 79 38.21 8.32 1.62
N ARG A 80 38.77 8.20 2.84
CA ARG A 80 38.89 9.28 3.84
C ARG A 80 37.54 9.89 4.21
N ILE A 81 36.52 9.05 4.28
CA ILE A 81 35.16 9.42 4.67
C ILE A 81 34.99 9.08 6.15
N PRO A 82 34.60 10.05 7.01
CA PRO A 82 34.39 9.79 8.43
C PRO A 82 33.30 8.74 8.68
N GLU A 83 33.52 7.82 9.61
CA GLU A 83 32.55 6.76 9.93
C GLU A 83 31.18 7.30 10.37
N GLN A 84 31.13 8.52 10.93
CA GLN A 84 29.90 9.20 11.35
C GLN A 84 28.99 9.56 10.16
N GLN A 85 29.50 9.50 8.93
CA GLN A 85 28.69 9.66 7.73
C GLN A 85 27.89 8.39 7.41
N MET A 86 28.25 7.23 7.96
CA MET A 86 27.43 6.03 7.88
C MET A 86 26.28 6.12 8.88
N ASP A 87 25.05 6.03 8.39
CA ASP A 87 23.84 6.14 9.20
C ASP A 87 23.42 4.77 9.74
N ILE A 88 23.20 3.81 8.84
CA ILE A 88 22.78 2.47 9.20
C ILE A 88 23.37 1.43 8.26
N VAL A 89 23.58 0.24 8.80
CA VAL A 89 24.07 -0.93 8.08
C VAL A 89 22.90 -1.81 7.67
N LEU A 90 22.92 -2.24 6.42
CA LEU A 90 22.00 -3.20 5.85
C LEU A 90 22.68 -4.56 5.85
N ASN A 91 22.05 -5.56 6.46
CA ASN A 91 22.61 -6.91 6.58
C ASN A 91 21.63 -8.01 6.22
N THR A 92 20.34 -7.68 6.06
CA THR A 92 19.29 -8.67 5.86
C THR A 92 18.63 -8.58 4.50
N VAL A 93 18.48 -7.37 3.97
CA VAL A 93 17.85 -7.11 2.66
C VAL A 93 18.85 -6.81 1.55
N ASN A 94 20.00 -6.25 1.93
CA ASN A 94 21.15 -5.97 1.09
C ASN A 94 22.37 -6.07 1.99
N THR A 95 23.51 -6.57 1.51
CA THR A 95 24.79 -6.40 2.19
C THR A 95 25.28 -4.99 1.90
N GLY A 96 25.24 -4.07 2.86
CA GLY A 96 25.58 -2.67 2.57
C GLY A 96 25.32 -1.69 3.70
N PHE A 97 25.19 -0.42 3.36
CA PHE A 97 24.88 0.65 4.31
C PHE A 97 24.24 1.86 3.63
N ILE A 98 23.59 2.70 4.43
CA ILE A 98 23.14 4.02 4.03
C ILE A 98 24.11 5.04 4.63
N ALA A 99 24.58 5.98 3.81
CA ALA A 99 25.53 7.00 4.23
C ALA A 99 25.18 8.38 3.67
N ARG A 100 25.59 9.41 4.41
CA ARG A 100 25.58 10.80 3.96
C ARG A 100 26.87 11.09 3.19
N LEU A 101 26.79 11.14 1.86
CA LEU A 101 27.95 11.31 0.97
C LEU A 101 27.74 12.51 0.05
N THR A 102 28.81 13.23 -0.27
CA THR A 102 28.81 14.14 -1.41
C THR A 102 28.77 13.34 -2.71
N ARG A 103 28.32 13.98 -3.80
CA ARG A 103 28.32 13.35 -5.13
C ARG A 103 29.69 12.80 -5.53
N ASP A 104 30.76 13.53 -5.25
CA ASP A 104 32.12 13.08 -5.56
C ASP A 104 32.55 11.88 -4.72
N GLN A 105 32.16 11.83 -3.43
CA GLN A 105 32.39 10.66 -2.59
C GLN A 105 31.63 9.44 -3.12
N ALA A 106 30.36 9.60 -3.48
CA ALA A 106 29.53 8.54 -4.06
C ALA A 106 30.12 8.00 -5.37
N ILE A 107 30.59 8.87 -6.27
CA ILE A 107 31.23 8.46 -7.53
C ILE A 107 32.52 7.67 -7.25
N ARG A 108 33.34 8.11 -6.29
CA ARG A 108 34.58 7.40 -5.94
C ARG A 108 34.31 6.02 -5.32
N ILE A 109 33.30 5.92 -4.45
CA ILE A 109 32.89 4.64 -3.84
C ILE A 109 32.31 3.69 -4.89
N GLN A 110 31.51 4.19 -5.84
CA GLN A 110 30.91 3.36 -6.90
C GLN A 110 31.96 2.66 -7.78
N ALA A 111 33.16 3.23 -7.89
CA ALA A 111 34.26 2.65 -8.64
C ALA A 111 35.06 1.57 -7.86
N ASP A 112 34.73 1.35 -6.59
CA ASP A 112 35.39 0.33 -5.77
C ASP A 112 34.94 -1.08 -6.17
N GLU A 113 35.88 -2.04 -6.20
CA GLU A 113 35.59 -3.43 -6.57
C GLU A 113 34.71 -4.16 -5.55
N GLU A 114 34.65 -3.69 -4.30
CA GLU A 114 33.76 -4.25 -3.26
C GLU A 114 32.32 -3.73 -3.40
N VAL A 115 32.07 -2.74 -4.25
CA VAL A 115 30.77 -2.05 -4.36
C VAL A 115 30.01 -2.52 -5.59
N LYS A 116 28.79 -3.01 -5.36
CA LYS A 116 27.85 -3.44 -6.40
C LYS A 116 27.03 -2.28 -6.96
N LEU A 117 26.54 -1.42 -6.07
CA LEU A 117 25.64 -0.32 -6.42
C LEU A 117 25.80 0.83 -5.42
N VAL A 118 25.80 2.06 -5.92
CA VAL A 118 25.57 3.29 -5.18
C VAL A 118 24.36 3.97 -5.79
N GLU A 119 23.28 4.03 -5.03
CA GLU A 119 22.03 4.65 -5.45
C GLU A 119 21.75 5.89 -4.61
N GLN A 120 21.42 7.02 -5.25
CA GLN A 120 21.03 8.22 -4.52
C GLN A 120 19.64 8.01 -3.92
N ASP A 121 19.51 8.28 -2.62
CA ASP A 121 18.24 8.18 -1.91
C ASP A 121 17.24 9.19 -2.49
N ARG A 122 15.96 8.81 -2.49
CA ARG A 122 14.89 9.62 -3.09
C ARG A 122 13.80 9.87 -2.07
N ILE A 123 13.32 11.10 -2.00
CA ILE A 123 12.07 11.44 -1.33
C ILE A 123 10.94 10.77 -2.11
N ILE A 124 10.01 10.15 -1.40
CA ILE A 124 8.77 9.59 -1.92
C ILE A 124 7.60 10.29 -1.23
N ALA A 125 6.53 10.55 -1.95
CA ALA A 125 5.34 11.18 -1.41
C ALA A 125 4.07 10.47 -1.88
N LEU A 126 3.15 10.24 -0.94
CA LEU A 126 1.74 10.02 -1.23
C LEU A 126 1.12 11.39 -1.47
N GLU A 127 0.74 11.73 -2.69
CA GLU A 127 -0.01 12.97 -2.87
C GLU A 127 -1.38 12.82 -2.21
N LYS A 128 -1.85 13.90 -1.56
CA LYS A 128 -3.12 13.89 -0.81
C LYS A 128 -4.29 13.60 -1.76
N GLY A 129 -4.66 12.33 -1.85
CA GLY A 129 -5.97 11.92 -2.35
C GLY A 129 -7.06 12.47 -1.43
N CYS A 130 -8.26 12.63 -1.96
CA CYS A 130 -9.39 12.98 -1.11
C CYS A 130 -9.89 11.75 -0.35
N PHE A 131 -10.60 12.02 0.73
CA PHE A 131 -11.30 11.02 1.50
C PHE A 131 -12.66 11.57 1.89
N THR A 132 -13.62 10.68 2.12
CA THR A 132 -14.92 11.03 2.69
C THR A 132 -15.09 10.26 3.98
N VAL A 133 -15.26 10.95 5.11
CA VAL A 133 -15.59 10.29 6.39
C VAL A 133 -16.99 9.70 6.29
N GLU A 134 -17.14 8.44 6.68
CA GLU A 134 -18.40 7.71 6.51
C GLU A 134 -18.85 6.95 7.75
N THR A 135 -20.15 6.64 7.77
CA THR A 135 -20.68 5.61 8.68
C THR A 135 -20.37 4.25 8.08
N ALA A 136 -19.61 3.44 8.81
CA ALA A 136 -19.18 2.14 8.33
C ALA A 136 -20.36 1.15 8.26
N SER A 137 -20.30 0.28 7.26
CA SER A 137 -21.12 -0.93 7.15
C SER A 137 -20.22 -2.14 7.31
N THR A 138 -20.67 -3.12 8.09
CA THR A 138 -19.83 -4.24 8.54
C THR A 138 -19.26 -5.04 7.37
N VAL A 139 -19.97 -5.19 6.24
CA VAL A 139 -19.45 -5.93 5.08
C VAL A 139 -19.51 -5.10 3.80
N GLN A 140 -18.37 -4.49 3.48
CA GLN A 140 -18.13 -3.65 2.30
C GLN A 140 -18.10 -4.47 1.00
N TRP A 141 -18.38 -3.83 -0.13
CA TRP A 141 -18.44 -4.50 -1.43
C TRP A 141 -17.11 -5.17 -1.79
N GLY A 142 -15.97 -4.52 -1.50
CA GLY A 142 -14.63 -5.04 -1.79
C GLY A 142 -14.38 -6.36 -1.08
N VAL A 143 -14.78 -6.45 0.18
CA VAL A 143 -14.69 -7.67 0.99
C VAL A 143 -15.70 -8.73 0.54
N ARG A 144 -16.91 -8.36 0.10
CA ARG A 144 -17.84 -9.33 -0.52
C ARG A 144 -17.29 -9.92 -1.82
N ARG A 145 -16.55 -9.11 -2.60
CA ARG A 145 -15.94 -9.53 -3.86
C ARG A 145 -14.74 -10.44 -3.62
N THR A 146 -13.89 -10.04 -2.68
CA THR A 146 -12.64 -10.72 -2.34
C THR A 146 -12.89 -11.98 -1.50
N GLY A 147 -13.79 -11.92 -0.53
CA GLY A 147 -13.97 -12.91 0.53
C GLY A 147 -13.22 -12.52 1.81
N ALA A 148 -13.55 -13.16 2.92
CA ALA A 148 -12.93 -12.94 4.21
C ALA A 148 -12.96 -14.21 5.09
N ASP A 149 -12.00 -14.32 6.00
CA ASP A 149 -11.92 -15.38 7.02
C ASP A 149 -11.17 -14.88 8.28
N ASP A 150 -11.06 -15.73 9.30
CA ASP A 150 -10.34 -15.45 10.54
C ASP A 150 -8.81 -15.47 10.34
N GLY A 151 -8.18 -14.33 10.58
CA GLY A 151 -6.74 -14.12 10.55
C GLY A 151 -6.07 -14.23 11.94
N THR A 152 -6.82 -14.53 13.00
CA THR A 152 -6.31 -14.60 14.37
C THR A 152 -5.10 -15.54 14.49
N GLY A 153 -4.07 -15.08 15.21
CA GLY A 153 -2.82 -15.83 15.40
C GLY A 153 -1.81 -15.71 14.25
N LYS A 154 -2.17 -15.02 13.16
CA LYS A 154 -1.24 -14.64 12.08
C LYS A 154 -0.84 -13.17 12.22
N ARG A 155 0.17 -12.75 11.44
CA ARG A 155 0.71 -11.38 11.44
C ARG A 155 0.80 -10.81 10.03
N VAL A 156 0.58 -9.51 9.90
CA VAL A 156 0.85 -8.73 8.67
C VAL A 156 1.69 -7.50 9.01
N TRP A 157 2.65 -7.21 8.14
CA TRP A 157 3.53 -6.05 8.22
C TRP A 157 3.03 -4.98 7.25
N ILE A 158 2.77 -3.77 7.75
CA ILE A 158 2.30 -2.65 6.93
C ILE A 158 3.40 -1.60 6.91
N ILE A 159 3.99 -1.35 5.74
CA ILE A 159 4.95 -0.26 5.53
C ILE A 159 4.19 0.91 4.92
N ASP A 160 3.90 1.94 5.72
CA ASP A 160 2.99 3.04 5.35
C ASP A 160 3.19 4.29 6.23
N THR A 161 2.18 5.15 6.39
CA THR A 161 2.15 6.36 7.24
C THR A 161 2.03 6.07 8.74
N GLY A 162 2.07 4.80 9.14
CA GLY A 162 1.77 4.34 10.49
C GLY A 162 0.45 3.58 10.54
N VAL A 163 -0.03 3.28 11.74
CA VAL A 163 -1.42 2.81 11.97
C VAL A 163 -1.94 3.47 13.23
N ASP A 164 -3.22 3.84 13.24
CA ASP A 164 -3.92 4.27 14.45
C ASP A 164 -3.91 3.15 15.49
N THR A 165 -3.11 3.35 16.54
CA THR A 165 -2.73 2.26 17.46
C THR A 165 -3.81 1.91 18.46
N ASP A 166 -4.75 2.81 18.71
CA ASP A 166 -5.89 2.62 19.60
C ASP A 166 -7.24 2.56 18.85
N HIS A 167 -7.20 2.50 17.52
CA HIS A 167 -8.38 2.31 16.68
C HIS A 167 -9.20 1.09 17.19
N PRO A 168 -10.48 1.28 17.54
CA PRO A 168 -11.28 0.25 18.23
C PRO A 168 -11.64 -0.97 17.38
N ASP A 169 -11.21 -0.97 16.12
CA ASP A 169 -11.51 -1.98 15.10
C ASP A 169 -10.25 -2.68 14.58
N LEU A 170 -9.07 -2.38 15.16
CA LEU A 170 -7.79 -2.95 14.75
C LEU A 170 -7.11 -3.67 15.94
N ASN A 171 -6.26 -4.64 15.62
CA ASN A 171 -5.43 -5.35 16.59
C ASN A 171 -3.94 -5.08 16.28
N VAL A 172 -3.44 -3.95 16.76
CA VAL A 172 -2.07 -3.48 16.46
C VAL A 172 -1.08 -4.01 17.50
N ASP A 173 -0.02 -4.67 17.03
CA ASP A 173 1.10 -5.12 17.87
C ASP A 173 2.15 -4.01 18.00
N ILE A 174 2.02 -3.24 19.07
CA ILE A 174 2.95 -2.14 19.39
C ILE A 174 4.36 -2.63 19.70
N THR A 175 4.53 -3.88 20.14
CA THR A 175 5.85 -4.38 20.54
C THR A 175 6.79 -4.60 19.36
N LEU A 176 6.22 -4.86 18.18
CA LEU A 176 6.95 -5.04 16.93
C LEU A 176 6.80 -3.86 15.97
N SER A 177 5.87 -2.95 16.23
CA SER A 177 5.70 -1.76 15.41
C SER A 177 6.86 -0.79 15.58
N LYS A 178 7.28 -0.11 14.51
CA LYS A 178 8.43 0.79 14.53
C LYS A 178 8.34 1.94 13.54
N CYS A 179 8.85 3.11 13.95
CA CYS A 179 8.98 4.29 13.11
C CYS A 179 10.37 4.38 12.47
N PHE A 180 10.41 4.73 11.18
CA PHE A 180 11.60 4.93 10.36
C PHE A 180 11.74 6.36 9.85
N ILE A 181 10.87 7.27 10.31
CA ILE A 181 10.99 8.71 10.04
C ILE A 181 12.07 9.31 10.94
N THR A 182 12.94 10.11 10.34
CA THR A 182 14.07 10.74 11.04
C THR A 182 13.55 11.65 12.17
N ASN A 183 14.10 11.50 13.37
CA ASN A 183 13.73 12.23 14.59
C ASN A 183 12.31 11.95 15.11
N GLU A 184 11.65 10.89 14.64
CA GLU A 184 10.37 10.43 15.15
C GLU A 184 10.49 9.03 15.76
N THR A 185 9.60 8.73 16.70
CA THR A 185 9.52 7.41 17.35
C THR A 185 8.12 6.83 17.33
N SER A 186 7.10 7.67 17.20
CA SER A 186 5.71 7.26 17.16
C SER A 186 5.39 6.51 15.87
N VAL A 187 4.60 5.44 15.98
CA VAL A 187 4.04 4.70 14.84
C VAL A 187 2.61 5.13 14.51
N GLU A 188 2.10 6.10 15.26
CA GLU A 188 0.75 6.64 15.15
C GLU A 188 0.52 7.27 13.77
N ASP A 189 -0.67 7.08 13.24
CA ASP A 189 -1.05 7.51 11.89
C ASP A 189 -1.91 8.77 11.92
N GLU A 190 -1.27 9.93 11.81
CA GLU A 190 -1.99 11.20 11.67
C GLU A 190 -2.39 11.49 10.21
N ASN A 191 -1.91 10.70 9.25
CA ASN A 191 -2.29 10.84 7.84
C ASN A 191 -3.62 10.10 7.55
N GLY A 192 -3.78 8.90 8.11
CA GLY A 192 -4.94 8.03 7.99
C GLY A 192 -4.84 6.99 6.87
N HIS A 193 -3.87 7.10 5.96
CA HIS A 193 -3.69 6.14 4.86
C HIS A 193 -3.31 4.75 5.36
N GLY A 194 -2.29 4.63 6.20
CA GLY A 194 -1.86 3.33 6.74
C GLY A 194 -2.92 2.67 7.61
N THR A 195 -3.70 3.45 8.36
CA THR A 195 -4.88 2.97 9.10
C THR A 195 -5.95 2.45 8.16
N HIS A 196 -6.19 3.10 7.02
CA HIS A 196 -7.15 2.64 6.02
C HIS A 196 -6.76 1.30 5.42
N VAL A 197 -5.50 1.18 5.03
CA VAL A 197 -4.89 -0.07 4.55
C VAL A 197 -5.02 -1.17 5.60
N ALA A 198 -4.71 -0.87 6.86
CA ALA A 198 -4.79 -1.81 7.97
C ALA A 198 -6.20 -2.42 8.15
N GLY A 199 -7.24 -1.60 8.05
CA GLY A 199 -8.63 -2.08 8.17
C GLY A 199 -9.07 -3.00 7.04
N ILE A 200 -8.64 -2.74 5.80
CA ILE A 200 -8.97 -3.60 4.66
C ILE A 200 -8.40 -5.00 4.88
N ILE A 201 -7.17 -5.08 5.42
CA ILE A 201 -6.53 -6.35 5.72
C ILE A 201 -7.19 -7.02 6.92
N GLY A 202 -7.34 -6.29 8.04
CA GLY A 202 -7.41 -6.93 9.36
C GLY A 202 -8.46 -6.39 10.31
N ALA A 203 -9.37 -5.50 9.87
CA ALA A 203 -10.41 -5.01 10.76
C ALA A 203 -11.23 -6.15 11.39
N LEU A 204 -11.59 -5.97 12.65
CA LEU A 204 -12.20 -7.00 13.49
C LEU A 204 -13.58 -7.41 12.96
N ASN A 205 -13.90 -8.70 13.06
CA ASN A 205 -15.26 -9.17 12.84
C ASN A 205 -16.11 -8.90 14.08
N ASN A 206 -16.67 -7.70 14.19
CA ASN A 206 -17.48 -7.25 15.33
C ASN A 206 -18.75 -6.49 14.87
N SER A 207 -19.47 -5.87 15.81
CA SER A 207 -20.71 -5.12 15.54
C SER A 207 -20.50 -3.64 15.21
N ARG A 208 -19.26 -3.22 14.90
CA ARG A 208 -18.82 -1.87 14.61
C ARG A 208 -18.04 -1.90 13.29
N GLY A 209 -17.92 -0.73 12.65
CA GLY A 209 -16.88 -0.55 11.66
C GLY A 209 -17.03 -1.41 10.41
N VAL A 210 -15.90 -1.97 9.98
CA VAL A 210 -15.77 -2.74 8.74
C VAL A 210 -15.17 -4.11 9.04
N LEU A 211 -15.47 -5.10 8.21
CA LEU A 211 -14.81 -6.40 8.26
C LEU A 211 -13.55 -6.37 7.39
N GLY A 212 -12.40 -6.76 7.94
CA GLY A 212 -11.18 -6.99 7.16
C GLY A 212 -11.19 -8.36 6.45
N VAL A 213 -10.39 -8.50 5.39
CA VAL A 213 -10.27 -9.77 4.66
C VAL A 213 -9.74 -10.90 5.56
N ALA A 214 -8.69 -10.64 6.34
CA ALA A 214 -8.13 -11.53 7.36
C ALA A 214 -8.45 -10.97 8.75
N SER A 215 -9.73 -11.01 9.13
CA SER A 215 -10.24 -10.37 10.35
C SER A 215 -9.52 -10.84 11.62
N GLY A 216 -9.22 -9.93 12.55
CA GLY A 216 -8.58 -10.28 13.83
C GLY A 216 -7.07 -10.53 13.78
N ILE A 217 -6.45 -10.44 12.60
CA ILE A 217 -5.00 -10.56 12.43
C ILE A 217 -4.23 -9.54 13.28
N SER A 218 -3.04 -9.93 13.75
CA SER A 218 -2.12 -9.00 14.40
C SER A 218 -1.45 -8.10 13.34
N ILE A 219 -1.60 -6.79 13.49
CA ILE A 219 -1.10 -5.78 12.55
C ILE A 219 0.19 -5.18 13.11
N ILE A 220 1.26 -5.17 12.31
CA ILE A 220 2.53 -4.57 12.68
C ILE A 220 2.77 -3.32 11.83
N ALA A 221 2.74 -2.16 12.48
CA ALA A 221 2.86 -0.86 11.83
C ALA A 221 4.33 -0.46 11.68
N LEU A 222 4.81 -0.37 10.44
CA LEU A 222 6.12 0.19 10.11
C LEU A 222 5.93 1.56 9.46
N LYS A 223 5.95 2.62 10.28
CA LYS A 223 5.80 4.00 9.80
C LYS A 223 7.04 4.41 9.02
N ALA A 224 6.92 4.49 7.70
CA ALA A 224 7.99 4.87 6.78
C ALA A 224 7.64 6.11 5.95
N LEU A 225 6.41 6.62 6.10
CA LEU A 225 5.96 7.92 5.63
C LEU A 225 5.49 8.77 6.83
N ASN A 226 5.74 10.07 6.80
CA ASN A 226 5.36 11.01 7.84
C ASN A 226 3.87 11.40 7.72
N ASN A 227 3.43 12.35 8.55
CA ASN A 227 2.03 12.76 8.63
C ASN A 227 1.53 13.46 7.35
N ASP A 228 2.44 14.02 6.55
CA ASP A 228 2.13 14.58 5.23
C ASP A 228 2.20 13.55 4.09
N GLY A 229 2.49 12.28 4.39
CA GLY A 229 2.61 11.21 3.40
C GLY A 229 3.99 11.16 2.73
N GLU A 230 5.00 11.85 3.28
CA GLU A 230 6.35 11.91 2.72
C GLU A 230 7.32 10.99 3.45
N GLY A 231 8.22 10.36 2.71
CA GLY A 231 9.31 9.57 3.26
C GLY A 231 10.47 9.50 2.27
N ASN A 232 11.30 8.46 2.38
CA ASN A 232 12.39 8.24 1.42
C ASN A 232 12.63 6.76 1.16
N THR A 233 13.27 6.45 0.02
CA THR A 233 13.56 5.06 -0.36
C THR A 233 14.48 4.39 0.64
N SER A 234 15.42 5.12 1.24
CA SER A 234 16.28 4.60 2.31
C SER A 234 15.48 4.21 3.55
N GLY A 235 14.44 4.95 3.92
CA GLY A 235 13.49 4.66 5.00
C GLY A 235 12.66 3.40 4.73
N LEU A 236 12.18 3.22 3.50
CA LEU A 236 11.54 1.97 3.08
C LEU A 236 12.50 0.77 3.21
N ILE A 237 13.74 0.93 2.77
CA ILE A 237 14.77 -0.13 2.87
C ILE A 237 15.11 -0.44 4.33
N ARG A 238 15.11 0.57 5.22
CA ARG A 238 15.25 0.34 6.68
C ARG A 238 14.10 -0.48 7.24
N ALA A 239 12.86 -0.15 6.84
CA ALA A 239 11.67 -0.89 7.25
C ALA A 239 11.74 -2.34 6.75
N LEU A 240 12.10 -2.58 5.49
CA LEU A 240 12.31 -3.92 4.95
C LEU A 240 13.45 -4.65 5.67
N ASN A 241 14.57 -3.99 5.97
CA ASN A 241 15.65 -4.60 6.73
C ASN A 241 15.16 -5.06 8.13
N TYR A 242 14.31 -4.27 8.77
CA TYR A 242 13.67 -4.65 10.04
C TYR A 242 12.69 -5.81 9.88
N VAL A 243 11.88 -5.85 8.81
CA VAL A 243 11.06 -7.03 8.47
C VAL A 243 11.95 -8.26 8.36
N GLY A 244 13.04 -8.21 7.60
CA GLY A 244 13.93 -9.36 7.45
C GLY A 244 14.52 -9.89 8.76
N GLN A 245 14.67 -9.03 9.76
CA GLN A 245 15.21 -9.39 11.08
C GLN A 245 14.16 -10.03 12.01
N ASN A 246 12.87 -9.77 11.80
CA ASN A 246 11.82 -10.08 12.78
C ASN A 246 10.64 -10.89 12.21
N ALA A 247 10.45 -10.88 10.89
CA ALA A 247 9.42 -11.63 10.20
C ALA A 247 9.85 -13.08 9.98
N LYS A 248 8.86 -13.94 9.80
CA LYS A 248 9.04 -15.35 9.49
C LYS A 248 8.58 -15.65 8.07
N ALA A 249 9.17 -16.67 7.45
CA ALA A 249 8.70 -17.17 6.16
C ALA A 249 7.19 -17.48 6.24
N GLY A 250 6.45 -17.07 5.20
CA GLY A 250 4.99 -17.14 5.14
C GLY A 250 4.25 -15.91 5.68
N GLU A 251 4.94 -14.98 6.36
CA GLU A 251 4.34 -13.70 6.74
C GLU A 251 4.26 -12.74 5.55
N VAL A 252 3.28 -11.84 5.61
CA VAL A 252 2.93 -10.94 4.50
C VAL A 252 3.35 -9.51 4.83
N VAL A 253 3.95 -8.84 3.85
CA VAL A 253 4.22 -7.40 3.86
C VAL A 253 3.29 -6.73 2.84
N ASN A 254 2.51 -5.76 3.29
CA ASN A 254 1.77 -4.87 2.41
C ASN A 254 2.54 -3.57 2.20
N MET A 255 2.77 -3.21 0.94
CA MET A 255 3.35 -1.93 0.53
C MET A 255 2.36 -1.20 -0.38
N SER A 256 1.50 -0.39 0.23
CA SER A 256 0.55 0.48 -0.48
C SER A 256 1.19 1.82 -0.87
N LEU A 257 2.48 1.78 -1.22
CA LEU A 257 3.33 2.92 -1.54
C LEU A 257 4.44 2.50 -2.51
N GLY A 258 5.10 3.48 -3.11
CA GLY A 258 6.24 3.26 -3.98
C GLY A 258 6.86 4.56 -4.48
N ALA A 259 7.89 4.43 -5.31
CA ALA A 259 8.44 5.51 -6.10
C ALA A 259 7.92 5.39 -7.54
N ASP A 260 7.57 6.52 -8.14
CA ASP A 260 7.25 6.67 -9.56
C ASP A 260 8.47 6.48 -10.50
N THR A 261 9.60 6.03 -9.94
CA THR A 261 10.86 5.78 -10.63
C THR A 261 11.47 4.46 -10.17
N ILE A 262 12.47 3.99 -10.93
CA ILE A 262 13.19 2.75 -10.62
C ILE A 262 14.18 2.98 -9.48
N SER A 263 14.08 2.14 -8.44
CA SER A 263 15.06 2.01 -7.37
C SER A 263 15.53 0.56 -7.32
N ASN A 264 16.73 0.29 -7.82
CA ASN A 264 17.30 -1.05 -7.82
C ASN A 264 17.59 -1.51 -6.38
N ALA A 265 17.95 -0.57 -5.50
CA ALA A 265 18.19 -0.89 -4.10
C ALA A 265 16.92 -1.35 -3.37
N LEU A 266 15.77 -0.70 -3.64
CA LEU A 266 14.47 -1.09 -3.09
C LEU A 266 13.98 -2.41 -3.69
N ASP A 267 14.07 -2.57 -5.01
CA ASP A 267 13.71 -3.81 -5.70
C ASP A 267 14.52 -5.01 -5.20
N ASN A 268 15.82 -4.83 -4.98
CA ASN A 268 16.69 -5.86 -4.42
C ASN A 268 16.29 -6.24 -2.99
N ALA A 269 15.89 -5.26 -2.18
CA ALA A 269 15.45 -5.49 -0.81
C ALA A 269 14.18 -6.36 -0.78
N VAL A 270 13.19 -6.04 -1.61
CA VAL A 270 11.95 -6.83 -1.75
C VAL A 270 12.27 -8.24 -2.23
N ARG A 271 13.04 -8.39 -3.32
CA ARG A 271 13.42 -9.72 -3.85
C ARG A 271 14.15 -10.58 -2.82
N THR A 272 15.09 -10.01 -2.08
CA THR A 272 15.85 -10.75 -1.05
C THR A 272 14.94 -11.28 0.06
N LEU A 273 13.92 -10.53 0.48
CA LEU A 273 12.96 -11.03 1.46
C LEU A 273 11.99 -12.04 0.85
N ALA A 274 11.61 -11.83 -0.41
CA ALA A 274 10.78 -12.77 -1.14
C ALA A 274 11.45 -14.15 -1.27
N GLU A 275 12.76 -14.17 -1.55
CA GLU A 275 13.61 -15.38 -1.55
C GLU A 275 13.69 -16.05 -0.17
N LYS A 276 13.58 -15.28 0.92
CA LYS A 276 13.48 -15.78 2.30
C LYS A 276 12.08 -16.28 2.67
N GLY A 277 11.14 -16.27 1.72
CA GLY A 277 9.77 -16.75 1.91
C GLY A 277 8.81 -15.72 2.50
N ILE A 278 9.20 -14.44 2.57
CA ILE A 278 8.25 -13.36 2.89
C ILE A 278 7.37 -13.11 1.67
N LEU A 279 6.07 -12.95 1.90
CA LEU A 279 5.12 -12.67 0.84
C LEU A 279 4.88 -11.15 0.75
N PHE A 280 4.67 -10.62 -0.45
CA PHE A 280 4.43 -9.20 -0.67
C PHE A 280 3.14 -8.97 -1.45
N SER A 281 2.38 -7.98 -0.99
CA SER A 281 1.32 -7.34 -1.78
C SER A 281 1.71 -5.88 -2.01
N ILE A 282 1.80 -5.47 -3.27
CA ILE A 282 2.37 -4.18 -3.67
C ILE A 282 1.35 -3.44 -4.56
N ALA A 283 1.10 -2.17 -4.29
CA ALA A 283 0.26 -1.34 -5.15
C ALA A 283 0.93 -1.09 -6.51
N ALA A 284 0.20 -1.25 -7.62
CA ALA A 284 0.75 -1.00 -8.96
C ALA A 284 1.08 0.49 -9.23
N GLY A 285 0.42 1.41 -8.51
CA GLY A 285 0.48 2.86 -8.73
C GLY A 285 -0.75 3.42 -9.43
N ASN A 286 -0.91 4.75 -9.41
CA ASN A 286 -2.17 5.43 -9.73
C ASN A 286 -2.01 6.51 -10.81
N ASP A 287 -1.10 6.28 -11.76
CA ASP A 287 -0.72 7.24 -12.80
C ASP A 287 -1.27 6.90 -14.19
N ALA A 288 -2.04 5.80 -14.34
CA ALA A 288 -2.41 5.22 -15.62
C ALA A 288 -1.17 4.97 -16.54
N LYS A 289 -0.09 4.45 -15.95
CA LYS A 289 1.18 4.13 -16.63
C LYS A 289 1.51 2.64 -16.49
N LYS A 290 2.54 2.19 -17.20
CA LYS A 290 3.08 0.84 -17.03
C LYS A 290 3.72 0.67 -15.66
N ALA A 291 3.27 -0.30 -14.87
CA ALA A 291 3.76 -0.56 -13.51
C ALA A 291 5.27 -0.94 -13.49
N ILE A 292 5.79 -1.54 -14.58
CA ILE A 292 7.21 -1.89 -14.73
C ILE A 292 8.19 -0.70 -14.61
N LEU A 293 7.68 0.54 -14.73
CA LEU A 293 8.45 1.78 -14.64
C LEU A 293 8.59 2.31 -13.21
N ALA A 294 7.91 1.69 -12.23
CA ALA A 294 7.87 2.12 -10.84
C ALA A 294 8.41 1.02 -9.91
N SER A 295 9.03 1.43 -8.80
CA SER A 295 9.54 0.51 -7.76
C SER A 295 8.76 0.68 -6.46
N PRO A 296 8.39 -0.41 -5.75
CA PRO A 296 8.72 -1.80 -6.04
C PRO A 296 7.72 -2.54 -6.94
N ALA A 297 6.74 -1.85 -7.55
CA ALA A 297 5.70 -2.46 -8.39
C ALA A 297 6.25 -3.32 -9.55
N ARG A 298 7.45 -3.02 -10.04
CA ARG A 298 8.14 -3.80 -11.09
C ARG A 298 8.78 -5.12 -10.63
N VAL A 299 8.74 -5.44 -9.33
CA VAL A 299 9.41 -6.63 -8.80
C VAL A 299 8.63 -7.89 -9.12
N ASN A 300 9.17 -8.71 -10.02
CA ASN A 300 8.60 -10.02 -10.35
C ASN A 300 9.25 -11.14 -9.52
N HIS A 301 8.44 -11.87 -8.75
CA HIS A 301 8.86 -13.05 -7.99
C HIS A 301 7.63 -13.88 -7.58
N PRO A 302 7.68 -15.22 -7.45
CA PRO A 302 6.54 -16.05 -7.03
C PRO A 302 5.89 -15.72 -5.68
N ASN A 303 6.52 -14.87 -4.87
CA ASN A 303 6.06 -14.44 -3.55
C ASN A 303 5.71 -12.94 -3.53
N VAL A 304 5.72 -12.26 -4.68
CA VAL A 304 5.41 -10.83 -4.80
C VAL A 304 4.23 -10.71 -5.74
N PHE A 305 3.22 -9.96 -5.31
CA PHE A 305 2.00 -9.72 -6.07
C PHE A 305 1.81 -8.22 -6.23
N THR A 306 1.94 -7.73 -7.45
CA THR A 306 1.63 -6.34 -7.81
C THR A 306 0.16 -6.24 -8.21
N VAL A 307 -0.54 -5.29 -7.60
CA VAL A 307 -2.01 -5.27 -7.58
C VAL A 307 -2.57 -4.04 -8.27
N SER A 308 -3.34 -4.26 -9.33
CA SER A 308 -4.13 -3.22 -10.01
C SER A 308 -5.50 -3.05 -9.36
N ALA A 309 -6.15 -1.90 -9.61
CA ALA A 309 -7.43 -1.54 -9.00
C ALA A 309 -8.61 -1.75 -9.95
N ILE A 310 -9.69 -2.31 -9.43
CA ILE A 310 -11.01 -2.37 -10.09
C ILE A 310 -12.09 -1.67 -9.26
N ASP A 311 -13.18 -1.30 -9.94
CA ASP A 311 -14.40 -0.82 -9.32
C ASP A 311 -15.40 -1.95 -9.00
N SER A 312 -16.54 -1.56 -8.41
CA SER A 312 -17.60 -2.49 -8.01
C SER A 312 -18.28 -3.24 -9.16
N LEU A 313 -18.10 -2.79 -10.40
CA LEU A 313 -18.60 -3.46 -11.60
C LEU A 313 -17.58 -4.43 -12.20
N GLY A 314 -16.37 -4.51 -11.61
CA GLY A 314 -15.27 -5.32 -12.14
C GLY A 314 -14.52 -4.63 -13.28
N LYS A 315 -14.72 -3.32 -13.47
CA LYS A 315 -14.01 -2.54 -14.49
C LYS A 315 -12.67 -2.04 -13.93
N PHE A 316 -11.64 -2.09 -14.78
CA PHE A 316 -10.32 -1.54 -14.49
C PHE A 316 -10.43 -0.05 -14.15
N ALA A 317 -9.84 0.36 -13.03
CA ALA A 317 -9.87 1.74 -12.59
C ALA A 317 -9.02 2.60 -13.52
N THR A 318 -9.58 3.71 -14.03
CA THR A 318 -8.92 4.55 -15.05
C THR A 318 -7.59 5.16 -14.60
N PHE A 319 -7.34 5.23 -13.29
CA PHE A 319 -6.09 5.71 -12.72
C PHE A 319 -5.06 4.60 -12.50
N SER A 320 -5.47 3.33 -12.45
CA SER A 320 -4.56 2.25 -12.05
C SER A 320 -3.43 2.11 -13.08
N ASN A 321 -2.21 1.92 -12.58
CA ASN A 321 -1.14 1.43 -13.43
C ASN A 321 -1.45 0.01 -13.89
N PHE A 322 -0.94 -0.33 -15.07
CA PHE A 322 -1.25 -1.55 -15.82
C PHE A 322 0.03 -2.21 -16.35
N GLY A 323 -0.11 -3.35 -17.03
CA GLY A 323 0.97 -4.05 -17.72
C GLY A 323 1.25 -5.41 -17.11
N ASN A 324 0.90 -6.46 -17.83
CA ASN A 324 1.11 -7.86 -17.43
C ASN A 324 2.58 -8.31 -17.27
N ASP A 325 3.54 -7.43 -17.59
CA ASP A 325 4.96 -7.63 -17.34
C ASP A 325 5.36 -7.30 -15.90
N ALA A 326 4.46 -6.67 -15.13
CA ALA A 326 4.64 -6.34 -13.72
C ALA A 326 3.39 -6.59 -12.86
N VAL A 327 2.17 -6.39 -13.38
CA VAL A 327 0.92 -6.60 -12.64
C VAL A 327 0.53 -8.07 -12.67
N ASP A 328 0.24 -8.63 -11.50
CA ASP A 328 -0.13 -10.04 -11.35
C ASP A 328 -1.65 -10.24 -11.23
N ILE A 329 -2.33 -9.28 -10.60
CA ILE A 329 -3.72 -9.45 -10.17
C ILE A 329 -4.45 -8.14 -9.95
N ALA A 330 -5.76 -8.14 -10.20
CA ALA A 330 -6.67 -7.04 -9.91
C ALA A 330 -7.43 -7.27 -8.59
N ALA A 331 -7.66 -6.19 -7.85
CA ALA A 331 -8.46 -6.23 -6.62
C ALA A 331 -9.32 -4.95 -6.43
N PRO A 332 -10.35 -5.00 -5.56
CA PRO A 332 -11.19 -3.84 -5.25
C PRO A 332 -10.39 -2.62 -4.78
N GLY A 333 -10.38 -1.55 -5.56
CA GLY A 333 -9.59 -0.35 -5.26
C GLY A 333 -10.34 0.97 -5.39
N VAL A 334 -11.59 0.98 -5.86
CA VAL A 334 -12.38 2.22 -6.03
C VAL A 334 -13.46 2.34 -4.96
N ARG A 335 -13.52 3.49 -4.28
CA ARG A 335 -14.54 3.81 -3.26
C ARG A 335 -14.61 2.76 -2.15
N ILE A 336 -13.45 2.39 -1.61
CA ILE A 336 -13.33 1.43 -0.52
C ILE A 336 -13.47 2.15 0.82
N VAL A 337 -14.44 1.74 1.62
CA VAL A 337 -14.60 2.22 3.01
C VAL A 337 -13.76 1.34 3.92
N SER A 338 -12.96 1.96 4.77
CA SER A 338 -12.15 1.27 5.78
C SER A 338 -11.97 2.15 7.02
N THR A 339 -11.25 1.65 8.02
CA THR A 339 -10.77 2.41 9.19
C THR A 339 -9.97 3.65 8.77
N PHE A 340 -9.86 4.62 9.65
CA PHE A 340 -9.16 5.87 9.40
C PHE A 340 -8.72 6.49 10.73
N SER A 341 -7.76 7.42 10.68
CA SER A 341 -7.16 8.02 11.89
C SER A 341 -8.20 8.59 12.86
N GLU A 342 -7.86 8.56 14.14
CA GLU A 342 -8.67 9.03 15.28
C GLU A 342 -9.95 8.18 15.48
N GLY A 343 -9.84 6.85 15.26
CA GLY A 343 -10.96 5.91 15.43
C GLY A 343 -12.08 6.06 14.40
N ARG A 344 -11.82 6.71 13.27
CA ARG A 344 -12.82 7.06 12.24
C ARG A 344 -12.87 6.02 11.12
N TYR A 345 -13.76 6.24 10.16
CA TYR A 345 -13.84 5.47 8.93
C TYR A 345 -13.91 6.41 7.76
N ALA A 346 -13.26 6.05 6.66
CA ALA A 346 -13.23 6.86 5.46
C ALA A 346 -13.32 6.03 4.18
N ARG A 347 -13.84 6.65 3.12
CA ARG A 347 -13.85 6.12 1.76
C ARG A 347 -12.69 6.71 0.97
N LEU A 348 -11.80 5.84 0.47
CA LEU A 348 -10.67 6.19 -0.39
C LEU A 348 -10.69 5.37 -1.70
N SER A 349 -9.92 5.82 -2.69
CA SER A 349 -9.67 5.07 -3.93
C SER A 349 -8.18 5.04 -4.26
N GLY A 350 -7.70 3.92 -4.78
CA GLY A 350 -6.31 3.73 -5.19
C GLY A 350 -5.94 2.25 -5.28
N THR A 351 -4.86 1.95 -6.00
CA THR A 351 -4.18 0.65 -5.90
C THR A 351 -3.70 0.36 -4.48
N SER A 352 -3.48 1.41 -3.68
CA SER A 352 -3.26 1.34 -2.22
C SER A 352 -4.40 0.69 -1.44
N MET A 353 -5.64 0.75 -1.94
CA MET A 353 -6.81 0.05 -1.37
C MET A 353 -7.02 -1.33 -2.00
N ALA A 354 -6.49 -1.56 -3.21
CA ALA A 354 -6.52 -2.86 -3.87
C ALA A 354 -5.51 -3.84 -3.25
N ALA A 355 -4.25 -3.43 -3.08
CA ALA A 355 -3.19 -4.23 -2.48
C ALA A 355 -3.54 -4.91 -1.14
N PRO A 356 -4.17 -4.24 -0.15
CA PRO A 356 -4.51 -4.88 1.12
C PRO A 356 -5.56 -6.00 1.02
N HIS A 357 -6.41 -6.00 -0.01
CA HIS A 357 -7.31 -7.14 -0.26
C HIS A 357 -6.50 -8.41 -0.57
N VAL A 358 -5.49 -8.29 -1.45
CA VAL A 358 -4.58 -9.40 -1.78
C VAL A 358 -3.71 -9.77 -0.59
N ALA A 359 -3.22 -8.79 0.19
CA ALA A 359 -2.46 -9.08 1.40
C ALA A 359 -3.25 -9.94 2.39
N GLY A 360 -4.54 -9.63 2.60
CA GLY A 360 -5.44 -10.45 3.41
C GLY A 360 -5.59 -11.88 2.88
N ILE A 361 -5.75 -12.08 1.58
CA ILE A 361 -5.81 -13.43 0.99
C ILE A 361 -4.48 -14.17 1.15
N LEU A 362 -3.34 -13.51 0.96
CA LEU A 362 -2.02 -14.12 1.16
C LEU A 362 -1.81 -14.57 2.62
N VAL A 363 -2.30 -13.80 3.60
CA VAL A 363 -2.27 -14.22 5.01
C VAL A 363 -3.06 -15.51 5.20
N LEU A 364 -4.24 -15.60 4.57
CA LEU A 364 -5.15 -16.71 4.78
C LEU A 364 -4.66 -17.99 4.07
N ASN A 365 -4.23 -17.86 2.82
CA ASN A 365 -4.03 -18.97 1.89
C ASN A 365 -2.57 -19.15 1.41
N GLY A 366 -1.65 -18.26 1.80
CA GLY A 366 -0.32 -18.17 1.20
C GLY A 366 -0.43 -17.83 -0.29
N VAL A 367 0.49 -18.37 -1.10
CA VAL A 367 0.50 -18.16 -2.56
C VAL A 367 -0.60 -18.92 -3.32
N ASN A 368 -1.43 -19.72 -2.63
CA ASN A 368 -2.55 -20.44 -3.23
C ASN A 368 -3.77 -19.52 -3.42
N ILE A 369 -3.60 -18.48 -4.23
CA ILE A 369 -4.64 -17.49 -4.51
C ILE A 369 -5.66 -18.05 -5.52
N LYS A 370 -6.93 -17.69 -5.35
CA LYS A 370 -7.99 -17.99 -6.32
C LYS A 370 -8.43 -16.71 -7.02
N THR A 371 -9.00 -16.86 -8.20
CA THR A 371 -9.48 -15.74 -9.00
C THR A 371 -10.87 -16.02 -9.55
N LYS A 372 -11.67 -14.97 -9.74
CA LYS A 372 -13.03 -15.07 -10.27
C LYS A 372 -13.30 -13.97 -11.30
N GLY A 373 -13.20 -14.34 -12.56
CA GLY A 373 -13.29 -13.41 -13.69
C GLY A 373 -12.03 -12.56 -13.83
N THR A 374 -12.10 -11.58 -14.72
CA THR A 374 -10.99 -10.69 -15.07
C THR A 374 -11.49 -9.25 -15.12
N ALA A 375 -10.58 -8.28 -14.97
CA ALA A 375 -10.88 -6.86 -15.07
C ALA A 375 -11.32 -6.50 -16.49
N SER A 376 -12.49 -5.89 -16.66
CA SER A 376 -12.90 -5.38 -17.97
C SER A 376 -12.25 -4.03 -18.25
N ASP A 377 -12.04 -3.71 -19.53
CA ASP A 377 -11.41 -2.46 -20.00
C ASP A 377 -9.95 -2.28 -19.54
N ASP A 378 -9.20 -3.37 -19.41
CA ASP A 378 -7.77 -3.35 -19.11
C ASP A 378 -6.98 -2.62 -20.22
N PRO A 379 -6.19 -1.57 -19.90
CA PRO A 379 -5.53 -0.73 -20.90
C PRO A 379 -4.55 -1.46 -21.83
N ASP A 380 -3.94 -2.57 -21.40
CA ASP A 380 -2.97 -3.31 -22.23
C ASP A 380 -3.62 -4.42 -23.09
N GLY A 381 -4.93 -4.61 -22.95
CA GLY A 381 -5.71 -5.59 -23.70
C GLY A 381 -5.57 -7.03 -23.18
N ILE A 382 -4.87 -7.25 -22.06
CA ILE A 382 -4.70 -8.54 -21.39
C ILE A 382 -5.33 -8.43 -19.99
N PRO A 383 -6.62 -8.81 -19.84
CA PRO A 383 -7.35 -8.61 -18.59
C PRO A 383 -6.69 -9.26 -17.37
N ASP A 384 -6.37 -8.43 -16.37
CA ASP A 384 -5.90 -8.90 -15.07
C ASP A 384 -6.94 -9.82 -14.40
N PRO A 385 -6.55 -10.99 -13.87
CA PRO A 385 -7.47 -11.83 -13.11
C PRO A 385 -7.89 -11.12 -11.82
N ILE A 386 -9.14 -11.30 -11.38
CA ILE A 386 -9.65 -10.64 -10.16
C ILE A 386 -9.53 -11.58 -8.96
N ILE A 387 -8.87 -11.12 -7.88
CA ILE A 387 -8.69 -11.89 -6.64
C ILE A 387 -10.03 -12.33 -6.01
N SER A 388 -10.06 -13.56 -5.48
CA SER A 388 -11.18 -14.12 -4.72
C SER A 388 -10.69 -15.20 -3.74
N PHE A 389 -11.46 -15.46 -2.67
CA PHE A 389 -11.17 -16.41 -1.59
C PHE A 389 -11.46 -17.88 -1.96
#